data_AF-A0A0Q8TRN7-F1
#
_entry.id   AF-A0A0Q8TRN7-F1
#
_cell.length_a   1.000
_cell.length_b   1.000
_cell.length_c   1.000
_cell.angle_alpha   90.00
_cell.angle_beta   90.00
_cell.angle_gamma   90.00
#
_symmetry.space_group_name_H-M   'P 1'
#
loop_
_entity.id
_entity.type
_entity.pdbx_description
1 polymer ?
#
loop_
_entity_poly.entity_id
_entity_poly.type
_entity_poly.pdbx_seq_one_letter_code
_entity_poly.pdbx_strand_id
1 'polypeptide(L)'
;MFIVWGRKIVRRKLGYVADFCPICRKPATFELQRIGSAGHIYYISAGQGALVGFEKQCAKCHTSLNAEPTHYTSVADKKLAFPELVAQTFPKLHEALKARLDLEEQIRLAPATISPEDRQALIRHPFLLLSPKVEQRYAATHLDLETVLAFVGAIFLMIIGVAVAKKVALDYEGPALLVFIVVGIVMVGWQLALSGRRYMRKHIIPVLAGSLKPLKPTSRELQTTIDELNRLGHKMGSKLKAADLSRHLSQPAP
;
A
#
# COMPACT_ATOMS: atom_id res chain seq x y z
N MET A 1 -22.00 -27.79 7.63
CA MET A 1 -22.34 -26.42 7.19
C MET A 1 -21.43 -25.45 7.93
N PHE A 2 -20.49 -24.79 7.23
CA PHE A 2 -19.57 -23.84 7.86
C PHE A 2 -20.16 -22.43 7.78
N ILE A 3 -20.47 -21.82 8.93
CA ILE A 3 -20.90 -20.42 9.01
C ILE A 3 -19.64 -19.57 9.21
N VAL A 4 -19.29 -18.76 8.19
CA VAL A 4 -18.19 -17.79 8.30
C VAL A 4 -18.71 -16.52 8.95
N TRP A 5 -18.49 -16.40 10.26
CA TRP A 5 -18.85 -15.24 11.08
C TRP A 5 -17.60 -14.50 11.55
N GLY A 6 -17.63 -13.16 11.49
CA GLY A 6 -16.50 -12.33 11.89
C GLY A 6 -16.82 -10.83 11.88
N ARG A 7 -15.82 -10.00 12.18
CA ARG A 7 -15.90 -8.53 12.08
C ARG A 7 -15.18 -8.06 10.82
N LYS A 8 -15.83 -7.22 10.02
CA LYS A 8 -15.27 -6.60 8.82
C LYS A 8 -15.24 -5.09 8.98
N ILE A 9 -14.14 -4.48 8.56
CA ILE A 9 -14.02 -3.03 8.48
C ILE A 9 -14.83 -2.54 7.28
N VAL A 10 -15.78 -1.65 7.54
CA VAL A 10 -16.60 -0.98 6.54
C VAL A 10 -16.17 0.47 6.47
N ARG A 11 -15.81 0.95 5.27
CA ARG A 11 -15.46 2.35 5.02
C ARG A 11 -16.63 3.02 4.32
N ARG A 12 -17.07 4.16 4.83
CA ARG A 12 -18.10 5.00 4.20
C ARG A 12 -17.54 6.39 3.96
N LYS A 13 -17.58 6.84 2.71
CA LYS A 13 -17.23 8.21 2.33
C LYS A 13 -18.19 9.21 2.98
N LEU A 14 -17.62 10.25 3.59
CA LEU A 14 -18.34 11.39 4.15
C LEU A 14 -18.24 12.62 3.24
N GLY A 15 -17.10 12.79 2.56
CA GLY A 15 -16.88 13.93 1.67
C GLY A 15 -15.40 14.21 1.51
N TYR A 16 -15.05 15.48 1.35
CA TYR A 16 -13.70 15.96 1.11
C TYR A 16 -13.29 17.05 2.11
N VAL A 17 -12.02 17.04 2.47
CA VAL A 17 -11.39 18.02 3.38
C VAL A 17 -10.00 18.40 2.88
N ALA A 18 -9.52 19.58 3.27
CA ALA A 18 -8.14 20.00 3.05
C ALA A 18 -7.28 19.70 4.28
N ASP A 19 -6.10 19.12 4.08
CA ASP A 19 -5.17 18.79 5.16
C ASP A 19 -3.74 18.63 4.63
N PHE A 20 -2.77 18.35 5.50
CA PHE A 20 -1.39 18.05 5.12
C PHE A 20 -1.18 16.55 4.87
N CYS A 21 -0.50 16.23 3.76
CA CYS A 21 -0.10 14.87 3.45
C CYS A 21 1.39 14.65 3.77
N PRO A 22 1.76 13.83 4.78
CA PRO A 22 3.15 13.54 5.11
C PRO A 22 3.88 12.72 4.03
N ILE A 23 3.16 12.02 3.16
CA ILE A 23 3.74 11.29 2.03
C ILE A 23 4.04 12.26 0.87
N CYS A 24 3.07 13.10 0.51
CA CYS A 24 3.26 14.11 -0.54
C CYS A 24 4.06 15.34 -0.08
N ARG A 25 4.26 15.48 1.23
CA ARG A 25 4.96 16.59 1.90
C ARG A 25 4.37 17.97 1.63
N LYS A 26 3.06 18.05 1.47
CA LYS A 26 2.36 19.31 1.19
C LYS A 26 0.89 19.26 1.57
N PRO A 27 0.25 20.43 1.75
CA PRO A 27 -1.19 20.53 1.77
C PRO A 27 -1.84 19.91 0.52
N ALA A 28 -2.91 19.16 0.73
CA ALA A 28 -3.60 18.40 -0.30
C ALA A 28 -5.08 18.19 0.03
N THR A 29 -5.83 17.81 -0.99
CA THR A 29 -7.21 17.33 -0.84
C THR A 29 -7.22 15.89 -0.33
N PHE A 30 -8.12 15.61 0.60
CA PHE A 30 -8.39 14.29 1.14
C PHE A 30 -9.84 13.90 0.97
N GLU A 31 -10.10 12.62 0.76
CA GLU A 31 -11.42 12.01 0.95
C GLU A 31 -11.55 11.57 2.41
N LEU A 32 -12.54 12.12 3.13
CA LEU A 32 -12.83 11.76 4.51
C LEU A 32 -13.79 10.57 4.55
N GLN A 33 -13.46 9.58 5.37
CA GLN A 33 -14.19 8.32 5.50
C GLN A 33 -14.47 7.99 6.96
N ARG A 34 -15.70 7.54 7.24
CA ARG A 34 -16.06 6.88 8.48
C ARG A 34 -15.63 5.43 8.42
N ILE A 35 -14.94 4.98 9.46
CA ILE A 35 -14.53 3.58 9.64
C ILE A 35 -15.46 2.92 10.66
N GLY A 36 -16.18 1.90 10.23
CA GLY A 36 -17.05 1.09 11.06
C GLY A 36 -16.59 -0.37 11.15
N SER A 37 -16.95 -1.05 12.23
CA SER A 37 -16.80 -2.50 12.39
C SER A 37 -18.17 -3.15 12.36
N ALA A 38 -18.44 -3.94 11.31
CA ALA A 38 -19.71 -4.63 11.12
C ALA A 38 -19.51 -6.14 11.25
N GLY A 39 -20.46 -6.80 11.93
CA GLY A 39 -20.58 -8.26 11.85
C GLY A 39 -20.90 -8.67 10.41
N HIS A 40 -20.31 -9.76 9.94
CA HIS A 40 -20.64 -10.34 8.65
C HIS A 40 -20.99 -11.82 8.78
N ILE A 41 -21.86 -12.28 7.89
CA ILE A 41 -22.15 -13.70 7.63
C ILE A 41 -21.86 -13.92 6.14
N TYR A 42 -21.02 -14.89 5.80
CA TYR A 42 -20.59 -15.14 4.40
C TYR A 42 -20.05 -13.89 3.68
N TYR A 43 -19.22 -13.10 4.35
CA TYR A 43 -18.60 -11.86 3.82
C TYR A 43 -19.57 -10.69 3.52
N ILE A 44 -20.88 -10.88 3.71
CA ILE A 44 -21.90 -9.83 3.60
C ILE A 44 -22.06 -9.16 4.96
N SER A 45 -21.84 -7.85 5.02
CA SER A 45 -21.96 -7.04 6.24
C SER A 45 -23.37 -6.49 6.39
N ALA A 46 -23.95 -6.58 7.59
CA ALA A 46 -25.21 -5.92 7.89
C ALA A 46 -24.95 -4.47 8.32
N GLY A 47 -25.23 -3.51 7.44
CA GLY A 47 -25.16 -2.07 7.74
C GLY A 47 -23.75 -1.48 7.85
N GLN A 48 -23.65 -0.31 8.49
CA GLN A 48 -22.41 0.50 8.56
C GLN A 48 -21.51 0.15 9.76
N GLY A 49 -21.96 -0.76 10.63
CA GLY A 49 -21.24 -1.19 11.82
C GLY A 49 -21.05 -0.12 12.90
N ALA A 50 -20.54 -0.54 14.05
CA ALA A 50 -20.17 0.34 15.16
C ALA A 50 -19.00 1.24 14.74
N LEU A 51 -19.04 2.53 15.10
CA LEU A 51 -17.98 3.48 14.74
C LEU A 51 -16.67 3.06 15.42
N VAL A 52 -15.61 2.92 14.62
CA VAL A 52 -14.23 2.65 15.10
C VAL A 52 -13.39 3.91 15.03
N GLY A 53 -13.62 4.77 14.04
CA GLY A 53 -12.90 6.02 13.89
C GLY A 53 -13.13 6.66 12.52
N PHE A 54 -12.24 7.57 12.15
CA PHE A 54 -12.25 8.26 10.87
C PHE A 54 -10.87 8.16 10.21
N GLU A 55 -10.86 7.97 8.90
CA GLU A 55 -9.66 8.01 8.07
C GLU A 55 -9.83 9.09 7.01
N LYS A 56 -8.72 9.69 6.60
CA LYS A 56 -8.64 10.57 5.44
C LYS A 56 -7.70 9.93 4.42
N GLN A 57 -8.12 9.83 3.16
CA GLN A 57 -7.28 9.32 2.08
C GLN A 57 -6.82 10.45 1.16
N CYS A 58 -5.51 10.60 1.00
CA CYS A 58 -4.96 11.65 0.14
C CYS A 58 -5.39 11.41 -1.33
N ALA A 59 -5.96 12.44 -1.97
CA ALA A 59 -6.43 12.34 -3.36
C ALA A 59 -5.29 12.23 -4.39
N LYS A 60 -4.03 12.46 -3.99
CA LYS A 60 -2.84 12.35 -4.86
C LYS A 60 -2.13 11.00 -4.72
N CYS A 61 -1.74 10.61 -3.50
CA CYS A 61 -0.95 9.39 -3.28
C CYS A 61 -1.77 8.20 -2.78
N HIS A 62 -3.07 8.40 -2.50
CA HIS A 62 -3.98 7.38 -1.98
C HIS A 62 -3.55 6.72 -0.66
N THR A 63 -2.69 7.38 0.11
CA THR A 63 -2.35 6.95 1.47
C THR A 63 -3.49 7.34 2.40
N SER A 64 -4.00 6.36 3.14
CA SER A 64 -4.95 6.58 4.22
C SER A 64 -4.21 6.95 5.49
N LEU A 65 -4.71 7.96 6.19
CA LEU A 65 -4.19 8.47 7.45
C LEU A 65 -5.35 8.56 8.42
N ASN A 66 -5.07 8.50 9.72
CA ASN A 66 -6.08 8.79 10.73
C ASN A 66 -6.58 10.23 10.54
N ALA A 67 -7.89 10.41 10.67
CA ALA A 67 -8.53 11.71 10.62
C ALA A 67 -9.11 12.03 11.99
N GLU A 68 -9.00 13.29 12.37
CA GLU A 68 -9.60 13.85 13.57
C GLU A 68 -10.64 14.86 13.12
N PRO A 69 -11.93 14.48 13.07
CA PRO A 69 -12.97 15.32 12.48
C PRO A 69 -13.13 16.69 13.15
N THR A 70 -12.71 16.82 14.42
CA THR A 70 -12.73 18.07 15.19
C THR A 70 -11.79 19.14 14.64
N HIS A 71 -10.80 18.76 13.82
CA HIS A 71 -9.94 19.73 13.13
C HIS A 71 -10.64 20.43 11.96
N TYR A 72 -11.76 19.88 11.48
CA TYR A 72 -12.48 20.42 10.33
C TYR A 72 -13.69 21.22 10.77
N THR A 73 -13.85 22.42 10.20
CA THR A 73 -15.04 23.25 10.43
C THR A 73 -16.26 22.66 9.75
N SER A 74 -16.06 22.07 8.56
CA SER A 74 -17.10 21.37 7.81
C SER A 74 -16.48 20.35 6.86
N VAL A 75 -17.31 19.54 6.22
CA VAL A 75 -16.90 18.56 5.20
C VAL A 75 -17.61 18.92 3.90
N ALA A 76 -16.86 18.99 2.78
CA ALA A 76 -17.45 19.27 1.47
C ALA A 76 -17.97 17.98 0.83
N ASP A 77 -19.22 17.96 0.37
CA ASP A 77 -19.81 16.76 -0.26
C ASP A 77 -19.11 16.37 -1.58
N LYS A 78 -18.58 17.37 -2.29
CA LYS A 78 -17.91 17.22 -3.59
C LYS A 78 -16.45 17.69 -3.50
N LYS A 79 -15.65 17.21 -4.44
CA LYS A 79 -14.26 17.62 -4.57
C LYS A 79 -14.21 19.02 -5.18
N LEU A 80 -13.90 20.02 -4.35
CA LEU A 80 -13.72 21.40 -4.77
C LEU A 80 -12.28 21.69 -5.18
N ALA A 81 -12.05 22.89 -5.74
CA ALA A 81 -10.70 23.39 -5.91
C ALA A 81 -10.01 23.52 -4.54
N PHE A 82 -8.69 23.30 -4.49
CA PHE A 82 -7.98 23.26 -3.21
C PHE A 82 -8.14 24.53 -2.35
N PRO A 83 -8.07 25.77 -2.90
CA PRO A 83 -8.28 26.99 -2.10
C PRO A 83 -9.69 27.08 -1.48
N GLU A 84 -10.71 26.72 -2.26
CA GLU A 84 -12.11 26.69 -1.79
C GLU A 84 -12.29 25.65 -0.68
N LEU A 85 -11.67 24.48 -0.86
CA LEU A 85 -11.73 23.41 0.12
C LEU A 85 -11.05 23.81 1.43
N VAL A 86 -9.93 24.52 1.39
CA VAL A 86 -9.28 25.09 2.58
C VAL A 86 -10.21 26.09 3.26
N ALA A 87 -10.75 27.05 2.51
CA ALA A 87 -11.64 28.07 3.05
C ALA A 87 -12.90 27.49 3.70
N GLN A 88 -13.43 26.38 3.19
CA GLN A 88 -14.63 25.73 3.72
C GLN A 88 -14.34 24.78 4.89
N THR A 89 -13.28 23.97 4.78
CA THR A 89 -13.09 22.80 5.68
C THR A 89 -12.04 23.03 6.74
N PHE A 90 -10.99 23.79 6.44
CA PHE A 90 -9.91 24.08 7.38
C PHE A 90 -9.29 25.48 7.13
N PRO A 91 -10.01 26.57 7.46
CA PRO A 91 -9.61 27.93 7.08
C PRO A 91 -8.23 28.34 7.63
N LYS A 92 -7.89 27.86 8.84
CA LYS A 92 -6.62 28.12 9.53
C LYS A 92 -5.54 27.07 9.25
N LEU A 93 -5.67 26.31 8.16
CA LEU A 93 -4.74 25.23 7.81
C LEU A 93 -3.26 25.69 7.86
N HIS A 94 -2.93 26.81 7.25
CA HIS A 94 -1.55 27.30 7.17
C HIS A 94 -1.00 27.72 8.53
N GLU A 95 -1.82 28.33 9.39
CA GLU A 95 -1.44 28.69 10.75
C GLU A 95 -1.23 27.44 11.60
N ALA A 96 -2.19 26.52 11.58
CA ALA A 96 -2.16 25.26 12.32
C ALA A 96 -0.97 24.37 11.93
N LEU A 97 -0.55 24.43 10.66
CA LEU A 97 0.53 23.61 10.12
C LEU A 97 1.83 24.39 9.90
N LYS A 98 1.95 25.62 10.41
CA LYS A 98 3.11 26.50 10.18
C LYS A 98 4.44 25.79 10.44
N ALA A 99 4.61 25.21 11.63
CA ALA A 99 5.83 24.50 12.00
C ALA A 99 6.16 23.35 11.03
N ARG A 100 5.14 22.63 10.55
CA ARG A 100 5.34 21.54 9.59
C ARG A 100 5.74 22.06 8.21
N LEU A 101 5.11 23.15 7.75
CA LEU A 101 5.43 23.76 6.46
C LEU A 101 6.84 24.36 6.46
N ASP A 102 7.23 25.02 7.55
CA ASP A 102 8.57 25.56 7.75
C ASP A 102 9.64 24.44 7.69
N LEU A 103 9.35 23.27 8.29
CA LEU A 103 10.22 22.09 8.20
C LEU A 103 10.34 21.54 6.77
N GLU A 104 9.23 21.45 6.01
CA GLU A 104 9.30 21.00 4.61
C GLU A 104 10.06 22.00 3.73
N GLU A 105 9.95 23.30 4.02
CA GLU A 105 10.73 24.33 3.36
C GLU A 105 12.23 24.17 3.66
N GLN A 106 12.59 23.92 4.92
CA GLN A 106 13.98 23.63 5.32
C GLN A 106 14.52 22.39 4.60
N ILE A 107 13.73 21.32 4.50
CA ILE A 107 14.09 20.09 3.76
C ILE A 107 14.37 20.39 2.29
N ARG A 108 13.60 21.31 1.69
CA ARG A 108 13.75 21.68 0.28
C ARG A 108 14.98 22.56 0.04
N LEU A 109 15.18 23.59 0.87
CA LEU A 109 16.22 24.60 0.65
C LEU A 109 17.58 24.17 1.19
N ALA A 110 17.61 23.55 2.36
CA ALA A 110 18.84 23.28 3.09
C ALA A 110 18.81 21.92 3.81
N PRO A 111 18.64 20.79 3.10
CA PRO A 111 18.53 19.46 3.71
C PRO A 111 19.76 19.06 4.54
N ALA A 112 20.92 19.68 4.31
CA ALA A 112 22.15 19.45 5.09
C ALA A 112 22.12 20.10 6.49
N THR A 113 21.20 21.03 6.76
CA THR A 113 21.05 21.70 8.07
C THR A 113 20.24 20.87 9.07
N ILE A 114 19.62 19.79 8.60
CA ILE A 114 18.80 18.91 9.43
C ILE A 114 19.73 18.01 10.25
N SER A 115 19.45 17.87 11.54
CA SER A 115 20.22 16.99 12.40
C SER A 115 20.21 15.55 11.86
N PRO A 116 21.27 14.74 12.07
CA PRO A 116 21.29 13.35 11.62
C PRO A 116 20.13 12.51 12.18
N GLU A 117 19.70 12.79 13.41
CA GLU A 117 18.58 12.11 14.08
C GLU A 117 17.24 12.46 13.42
N ASP A 118 16.95 13.76 13.25
CA ASP A 118 15.73 14.22 12.60
C ASP A 118 15.66 13.73 11.15
N ARG A 119 16.80 13.73 10.46
CA ARG A 119 16.93 13.21 9.11
C ARG A 119 16.56 11.73 9.06
N GLN A 120 17.08 10.91 9.97
CA GLN A 120 16.73 9.50 10.05
C GLN A 120 15.23 9.31 10.34
N ALA A 121 14.67 10.10 11.26
CA ALA A 121 13.24 10.07 11.56
C ALA A 121 12.37 10.44 10.35
N LEU A 122 12.77 11.47 9.59
CA LEU A 122 12.10 11.92 8.37
C LEU A 122 12.18 10.90 7.22
N ILE A 123 13.26 10.14 7.13
CA ILE A 123 13.41 9.02 6.18
C ILE A 123 12.53 7.84 6.62
N ARG A 124 12.54 7.50 7.92
CA ARG A 124 11.78 6.36 8.47
C ARG A 124 10.26 6.57 8.40
N HIS A 125 9.79 7.79 8.63
CA HIS A 125 8.37 8.08 8.79
C HIS A 125 7.47 7.62 7.61
N PRO A 126 7.81 7.87 6.33
CA PRO A 126 7.04 7.34 5.20
C PRO A 126 6.90 5.82 5.17
N PHE A 127 7.91 5.08 5.65
CA PHE A 127 7.83 3.62 5.71
C PHE A 127 6.83 3.15 6.75
N LEU A 128 6.84 3.77 7.94
CA LEU A 128 5.88 3.45 9.01
C LEU A 128 4.45 3.75 8.57
N LEU A 129 4.22 4.90 7.91
CA LEU A 129 2.89 5.26 7.39
C LEU A 129 2.37 4.30 6.31
N LEU A 130 3.27 3.76 5.49
CA LEU A 130 2.90 2.81 4.43
C LEU A 130 2.88 1.36 4.93
N SER A 131 3.42 1.07 6.11
CA SER A 131 3.51 -0.30 6.64
C SER A 131 2.14 -0.96 6.79
N PRO A 132 1.09 -0.35 7.38
CA PRO A 132 -0.23 -0.98 7.49
C PRO A 132 -0.80 -1.43 6.14
N LYS A 133 -0.55 -0.65 5.08
CA LYS A 133 -0.98 -0.98 3.71
C LYS A 133 -0.23 -2.19 3.14
N VAL A 134 1.03 -2.38 3.52
CA VAL A 134 1.81 -3.59 3.18
C VAL A 134 1.35 -4.77 4.01
N GLU A 135 1.18 -4.61 5.32
CA GLU A 135 0.68 -5.66 6.21
C GLU A 135 -0.66 -6.21 5.73
N GLN A 136 -1.62 -5.34 5.46
CA GLN A 136 -2.93 -5.74 4.98
C GLN A 136 -2.86 -6.53 3.66
N ARG A 137 -1.95 -6.15 2.75
CA ARG A 137 -1.77 -6.85 1.46
C ARG A 137 -1.18 -8.25 1.61
N TYR A 138 -0.35 -8.47 2.63
CA TYR A 138 0.30 -9.75 2.90
C TYR A 138 -0.44 -10.62 3.93
N ALA A 139 -1.41 -10.05 4.66
CA ALA A 139 -2.29 -10.79 5.57
C ALA A 139 -3.38 -11.58 4.83
N ALA A 140 -3.70 -11.21 3.59
CA ALA A 140 -4.69 -11.89 2.77
C ALA A 140 -4.09 -12.37 1.43
N THR A 141 -4.53 -13.52 0.95
CA THR A 141 -4.22 -13.98 -0.40
C THR A 141 -5.01 -13.14 -1.39
N HIS A 142 -4.32 -12.35 -2.22
CA HIS A 142 -4.95 -11.71 -3.37
C HIS A 142 -4.42 -12.34 -4.65
N LEU A 143 -5.36 -12.76 -5.50
CA LEU A 143 -5.09 -13.26 -6.83
C LEU A 143 -5.08 -12.06 -7.80
N ASP A 144 -3.92 -11.73 -8.35
CA ASP A 144 -3.84 -10.85 -9.50
C ASP A 144 -4.13 -11.62 -10.79
N LEU A 145 -4.35 -10.90 -11.89
CA LEU A 145 -4.69 -11.51 -13.18
C LEU A 145 -3.61 -12.51 -13.62
N GLU A 146 -2.34 -12.16 -13.41
CA GLU A 146 -1.20 -13.03 -13.72
C GLU A 146 -1.23 -14.34 -12.92
N THR A 147 -1.61 -14.29 -11.63
CA THR A 147 -1.80 -15.49 -10.81
C THR A 147 -2.99 -16.31 -11.29
N VAL A 148 -4.11 -15.67 -11.63
CA VAL A 148 -5.29 -16.37 -12.19
C VAL A 148 -4.94 -17.07 -13.51
N LEU A 149 -4.22 -16.38 -14.40
CA LEU A 149 -3.74 -16.97 -15.65
C LEU A 149 -2.78 -18.15 -15.40
N ALA A 150 -1.96 -18.11 -14.35
CA ALA A 150 -1.12 -19.23 -13.96
C ALA A 150 -1.94 -20.44 -13.48
N PHE A 151 -3.01 -20.23 -12.71
CA PHE A 151 -3.93 -21.31 -12.35
C PHE A 151 -4.57 -21.95 -13.58
N VAL A 152 -5.10 -21.11 -14.49
CA VAL A 152 -5.70 -21.58 -15.74
C VAL A 152 -4.67 -22.34 -16.59
N GLY A 153 -3.47 -21.78 -16.74
CA GLY A 153 -2.35 -22.41 -17.45
C GLY A 153 -1.94 -23.75 -16.83
N ALA A 154 -1.93 -23.88 -15.50
CA ALA A 154 -1.63 -25.13 -14.82
C ALA A 154 -2.67 -26.21 -15.13
N ILE A 155 -3.97 -25.84 -15.18
CA ILE A 155 -5.05 -26.75 -15.56
C ILE A 155 -4.88 -27.20 -17.01
N PHE A 156 -4.65 -26.27 -17.94
CA PHE A 156 -4.40 -26.61 -19.35
C PHE A 156 -3.16 -27.50 -19.51
N LEU A 157 -2.09 -27.22 -18.78
CA LEU A 157 -0.86 -28.02 -18.81
C LEU A 157 -1.13 -29.47 -18.36
N MET A 158 -1.94 -29.67 -17.32
CA MET A 158 -2.32 -31.01 -16.88
C MET A 158 -3.15 -31.75 -17.94
N ILE A 159 -4.14 -31.09 -18.54
CA ILE A 159 -5.04 -31.71 -19.53
C ILE A 159 -4.26 -32.06 -20.82
N ILE A 160 -3.56 -31.07 -21.39
CA ILE A 160 -2.85 -31.23 -22.66
C ILE A 160 -1.62 -32.11 -22.47
N GLY A 161 -0.86 -31.91 -21.39
CA GLY A 161 0.35 -32.66 -21.10
C GLY A 161 0.08 -34.16 -20.97
N VAL A 162 -0.97 -34.53 -20.23
CA VAL A 162 -1.40 -35.95 -20.13
C VAL A 162 -1.87 -36.46 -21.48
N ALA A 163 -2.71 -35.73 -22.22
CA ALA A 163 -3.19 -36.16 -23.52
C ALA A 163 -2.06 -36.42 -24.54
N VAL A 164 -1.00 -35.61 -24.50
CA VAL A 164 0.20 -35.81 -25.31
C VAL A 164 1.01 -37.02 -24.82
N ALA A 165 1.21 -37.16 -23.50
CA ALA A 165 1.93 -38.29 -22.94
C ALA A 165 1.28 -39.63 -23.32
N LYS A 166 -0.06 -39.71 -23.30
CA LYS A 166 -0.82 -40.88 -23.76
C LYS A 166 -0.51 -41.28 -25.21
N LYS A 167 -0.27 -40.30 -26.10
CA LYS A 167 0.02 -40.55 -27.51
C LYS A 167 1.46 -40.95 -27.78
N VAL A 168 2.40 -40.51 -26.95
CA VAL A 168 3.85 -40.70 -27.16
C VAL A 168 4.39 -41.89 -26.39
N ALA A 169 3.90 -42.13 -25.17
CA ALA A 169 4.41 -43.15 -24.27
C ALA A 169 3.27 -43.73 -23.42
N LEU A 170 2.58 -44.73 -23.97
CA LEU A 170 1.37 -45.36 -23.41
C LEU A 170 1.55 -45.88 -21.98
N ASP A 171 2.76 -46.31 -21.61
CA ASP A 171 3.05 -46.88 -20.27
C ASP A 171 3.34 -45.83 -19.18
N TYR A 172 3.40 -44.54 -19.53
CA TYR A 172 3.85 -43.47 -18.63
C TYR A 172 2.74 -42.49 -18.24
N GLU A 173 1.46 -42.83 -18.42
CA GLU A 173 0.34 -41.91 -18.13
C GLU A 173 0.34 -41.43 -16.65
N GLY A 174 0.56 -42.35 -15.71
CA GLY A 174 0.58 -42.06 -14.27
C GLY A 174 1.73 -41.13 -13.88
N PRO A 175 3.00 -41.48 -14.18
CA PRO A 175 4.14 -40.60 -13.94
C PRO A 175 4.02 -39.23 -14.62
N ALA A 176 3.49 -39.17 -15.85
CA ALA A 176 3.31 -37.91 -16.58
C ALA A 176 2.34 -36.96 -15.86
N LEU A 177 1.20 -37.48 -15.37
CA LEU A 177 0.25 -36.68 -14.60
C LEU A 177 0.90 -36.07 -13.35
N LEU A 178 1.67 -36.86 -12.59
CA LEU A 178 2.38 -36.37 -11.41
C LEU A 178 3.38 -35.26 -11.75
N VAL A 179 4.14 -35.42 -12.83
CA VAL A 179 5.08 -34.39 -13.30
C VAL A 179 4.34 -33.09 -13.62
N PHE A 180 3.26 -33.14 -14.39
CA PHE A 180 2.50 -31.92 -14.74
C PHE A 180 1.82 -31.27 -13.54
N ILE A 181 1.36 -32.05 -12.56
CA ILE A 181 0.86 -31.51 -11.27
C ILE A 181 1.98 -30.75 -10.55
N VAL A 182 3.16 -31.35 -10.40
CA VAL A 182 4.30 -30.71 -9.72
C VAL A 182 4.71 -29.43 -10.44
N VAL A 183 4.82 -29.47 -11.78
CA VAL A 183 5.14 -28.28 -12.58
C VAL A 183 4.07 -27.19 -12.42
N GLY A 184 2.79 -27.56 -12.43
CA GLY A 184 1.68 -26.64 -12.21
C GLY A 184 1.74 -25.97 -10.83
N ILE A 185 1.99 -26.74 -9.77
CA ILE A 185 2.15 -26.23 -8.40
C ILE A 185 3.33 -25.27 -8.30
N VAL A 186 4.49 -25.64 -8.86
CA VAL A 186 5.70 -24.79 -8.86
C VAL A 186 5.42 -23.48 -9.60
N MET A 187 4.76 -23.54 -10.77
CA MET A 187 4.41 -22.36 -11.56
C MET A 187 3.48 -21.40 -10.79
N VAL A 188 2.41 -21.93 -10.19
CA VAL A 188 1.47 -21.12 -9.39
C VAL A 188 2.14 -20.54 -8.15
N GLY A 189 2.93 -21.35 -7.42
CA GLY A 189 3.67 -20.91 -6.25
C GLY A 189 4.67 -19.79 -6.57
N TRP A 190 5.37 -19.91 -7.71
CA TRP A 190 6.27 -18.88 -8.21
C TRP A 190 5.51 -17.57 -8.53
N GLN A 191 4.34 -17.66 -9.17
CA GLN A 191 3.53 -16.48 -9.49
C GLN A 191 2.96 -15.79 -8.24
N LEU A 192 2.53 -16.56 -7.24
CA LEU A 192 2.12 -16.03 -5.94
C LEU A 192 3.28 -15.29 -5.24
N ALA A 193 4.49 -15.87 -5.26
CA ALA A 193 5.68 -15.23 -4.70
C ALA A 193 6.02 -13.92 -5.44
N LEU A 194 5.85 -13.87 -6.76
CA LEU A 194 6.06 -12.67 -7.57
C LEU A 194 4.96 -11.61 -7.40
N SER A 195 3.72 -11.99 -7.09
CA SER A 195 2.60 -11.04 -6.92
C SER A 195 2.89 -9.98 -5.86
N GLY A 196 3.47 -10.40 -4.72
CA GLY A 196 3.89 -9.46 -3.68
C GLY A 196 4.95 -8.47 -4.18
N ARG A 197 5.93 -8.94 -4.95
CA ARG A 197 6.97 -8.09 -5.53
C ARG A 197 6.40 -7.11 -6.56
N ARG A 198 5.45 -7.54 -7.41
CA ARG A 198 4.73 -6.66 -8.35
C ARG A 198 3.98 -5.57 -7.61
N TYR A 199 3.26 -5.93 -6.54
CA TYR A 199 2.55 -4.96 -5.71
C TYR A 199 3.48 -3.91 -5.09
N MET A 200 4.59 -4.33 -4.49
CA MET A 200 5.57 -3.41 -3.91
C MET A 200 6.11 -2.43 -4.96
N ARG A 201 6.47 -2.93 -6.14
CA ARG A 201 6.98 -2.10 -7.25
C ARG A 201 5.95 -1.14 -7.83
N LYS A 202 4.68 -1.55 -7.91
CA LYS A 202 3.63 -0.74 -8.53
C LYS A 202 3.01 0.29 -7.57
N HIS A 203 2.84 -0.06 -6.29
CA HIS A 203 2.01 0.73 -5.37
C HIS A 203 2.75 1.31 -4.16
N ILE A 204 3.91 0.76 -3.79
CA ILE A 204 4.64 1.19 -2.59
C ILE A 204 5.89 1.98 -2.97
N ILE A 205 6.76 1.40 -3.80
CA ILE A 205 8.04 2.01 -4.19
C ILE A 205 7.87 3.39 -4.83
N PRO A 206 6.95 3.64 -5.78
CA PRO A 206 6.81 4.96 -6.40
C PRO A 206 6.36 6.03 -5.40
N VAL A 207 5.44 5.67 -4.49
CA VAL A 207 4.93 6.55 -3.44
C VAL A 207 6.02 6.88 -2.42
N LEU A 208 6.77 5.86 -1.99
CA LEU A 208 7.89 6.00 -1.07
C LEU A 208 9.02 6.83 -1.69
N ALA A 209 9.40 6.55 -2.94
CA ALA A 209 10.41 7.32 -3.67
C ALA A 209 10.00 8.78 -3.82
N GLY A 210 8.74 9.06 -4.17
CA GLY A 210 8.22 10.42 -4.25
C GLY A 210 8.31 11.17 -2.91
N SER A 211 8.02 10.49 -1.81
CA SER A 211 8.15 11.07 -0.46
C SER A 211 9.60 11.28 -0.03
N LEU A 212 10.52 10.41 -0.44
CA LEU A 212 11.93 10.48 -0.03
C LEU A 212 12.79 11.37 -0.94
N LYS A 213 12.33 11.66 -2.16
CA LYS A 213 13.08 12.44 -3.17
C LYS A 213 13.64 13.78 -2.63
N PRO A 214 12.89 14.59 -1.86
CA PRO A 214 13.43 15.83 -1.29
C PRO A 214 14.61 15.62 -0.32
N LEU A 215 14.61 14.49 0.40
CA LEU A 215 15.66 14.18 1.38
C LEU A 215 16.94 13.64 0.73
N LYS A 216 16.87 13.17 -0.51
CA LYS A 216 17.98 12.52 -1.23
C LYS A 216 18.71 11.49 -0.35
N PRO A 217 18.02 10.46 0.16
CA PRO A 217 18.63 9.51 1.09
C PRO A 217 19.73 8.70 0.39
N THR A 218 20.78 8.40 1.13
CA THR A 218 21.86 7.51 0.68
C THR A 218 21.41 6.05 0.74
N SER A 219 22.06 5.18 -0.03
CA SER A 219 21.79 3.73 0.02
C SER A 219 22.00 3.15 1.43
N ARG A 220 22.93 3.71 2.22
CA ARG A 220 23.15 3.31 3.61
C ARG A 220 21.98 3.68 4.51
N GLU A 221 21.48 4.91 4.42
CA GLU A 221 20.31 5.36 5.19
C GLU A 221 19.08 4.50 4.88
N LEU A 222 18.83 4.22 3.59
CA LEU A 222 17.74 3.35 3.17
C LEU A 222 17.88 1.94 3.73
N GLN A 223 19.07 1.35 3.66
CA GLN A 223 19.30 0.00 4.18
C GLN A 223 19.11 -0.05 5.70
N THR A 224 19.65 0.93 6.44
CA THR A 224 19.46 1.04 7.90
C THR A 224 17.98 1.09 8.26
N THR A 225 17.18 1.91 7.58
CA THR A 225 15.72 1.98 7.83
C THR A 225 15.02 0.67 7.51
N ILE A 226 15.39 -0.01 6.42
CA ILE A 226 14.81 -1.31 6.04
C ILE A 226 15.16 -2.39 7.06
N ASP A 227 16.41 -2.42 7.52
CA ASP A 227 16.88 -3.37 8.54
C ASP A 227 16.19 -3.14 9.88
N GLU A 228 16.01 -1.88 10.28
CA GLU A 228 15.25 -1.49 11.47
C GLU A 228 13.81 -2.00 11.40
N LEU A 229 13.11 -1.75 10.29
CA LEU A 229 11.75 -2.23 10.08
C LEU A 229 11.66 -3.76 10.10
N ASN A 230 12.66 -4.44 9.54
CA ASN A 230 12.75 -5.90 9.56
C ASN A 230 12.93 -6.43 10.99
N ARG A 231 13.79 -5.78 11.80
CA ARG A 231 13.97 -6.10 13.23
C ARG A 231 12.70 -5.88 14.03
N LEU A 232 11.94 -4.84 13.72
CA LEU A 232 10.64 -4.53 14.34
C LEU A 232 9.49 -5.42 13.81
N GLY A 233 9.77 -6.36 12.89
CA GLY A 233 8.78 -7.31 12.39
C GLY A 233 7.83 -6.77 11.32
N HIS A 234 8.05 -5.56 10.81
CA HIS A 234 7.26 -5.02 9.70
C HIS A 234 7.59 -5.78 8.41
N LYS A 235 6.57 -6.32 7.72
CA LYS A 235 6.72 -7.03 6.44
C LYS A 235 7.41 -6.17 5.40
N MET A 236 7.23 -4.85 5.45
CA MET A 236 7.93 -3.92 4.56
C MET A 236 9.45 -4.11 4.61
N GLY A 237 10.05 -4.33 5.78
CA GLY A 237 11.49 -4.58 5.93
C GLY A 237 11.94 -5.83 5.20
N SER A 238 11.19 -6.93 5.30
CA SER A 238 11.52 -8.19 4.62
C SER A 238 11.20 -8.23 3.12
N LYS A 239 10.30 -7.36 2.63
CA LYS A 239 9.79 -7.40 1.24
C LYS A 239 10.34 -6.31 0.35
N LEU A 240 10.77 -5.18 0.92
CA LEU A 240 11.36 -4.07 0.19
C LEU A 240 12.86 -4.32 -0.04
N LYS A 241 13.34 -4.03 -1.24
CA LYS A 241 14.78 -4.08 -1.56
C LYS A 241 15.30 -2.66 -1.73
N ALA A 242 16.33 -2.28 -0.97
CA ALA A 242 16.94 -0.95 -1.06
C ALA A 242 17.32 -0.59 -2.50
N ALA A 243 17.93 -1.53 -3.24
CA ALA A 243 18.32 -1.34 -4.64
C ALA A 243 17.15 -0.97 -5.58
N ASP A 244 15.96 -1.54 -5.37
CA ASP A 244 14.79 -1.22 -6.20
C ASP A 244 14.27 0.20 -5.91
N LEU A 245 14.38 0.65 -4.65
CA LEU A 245 14.02 2.00 -4.22
C LEU A 245 15.05 3.05 -4.69
N SER A 246 16.34 2.79 -4.52
CA SER A 246 17.42 3.65 -5.01
C SER A 246 17.31 3.87 -6.52
N ARG A 247 17.00 2.81 -7.29
CA ARG A 247 16.80 2.92 -8.74
C ARG A 247 15.66 3.88 -9.10
N HIS A 248 14.55 3.86 -8.36
CA HIS A 248 13.43 4.80 -8.58
C HIS A 248 13.77 6.23 -8.16
N LEU A 249 14.57 6.41 -7.10
CA LEU A 249 15.01 7.74 -6.67
C LEU A 249 15.93 8.41 -7.70
N SER A 250 16.74 7.63 -8.42
CA SER A 250 17.62 8.11 -9.49
C SER A 250 16.87 8.43 -10.80
N GLN A 251 15.63 7.97 -10.97
CA GLN A 251 14.86 8.27 -12.17
C GLN A 251 14.27 9.69 -12.09
N PRO A 252 14.27 10.45 -13.21
CA PRO A 252 13.51 11.70 -13.28
C PRO A 252 12.04 11.40 -12.97
N ALA A 253 11.36 12.32 -12.27
CA ALA A 253 9.94 12.12 -11.99
C ALA A 253 9.20 12.09 -13.33
N PRO A 254 8.21 11.20 -13.52
CA PRO A 254 7.31 11.29 -14.66
C PRO A 254 6.51 12.60 -14.62
#